data_AF-A0AAD7ZUW9-F1
#
_entry.id   AF-A0AAD7ZUW9-F1
#
_cell.length_a   1.000
_cell.length_b   1.000
_cell.length_c   1.000
_cell.angle_alpha   90.00
_cell.angle_beta   90.00
_cell.angle_gamma   90.00
#
_symmetry.space_group_name_H-M   'P 1'
#
loop_
_entity.id
_entity.type
_entity.pdbx_description
1 polymer ?
#
loop_
_entity_poly.entity_id
_entity_poly.type
_entity_poly.pdbx_seq_one_letter_code
_entity_poly.pdbx_strand_id
1 'polypeptide(L)'
;MRLSARLLCKVGDLTKQYSNLPESYIKRSMEQVYYRYPKGIQYFKKEVKRRKYHFSEHRPWTAEFKEENAPRKQMKKVFLEPIREWKIFKGDRVEILTGDDKGKQGIWKVLNCQLKKIGWSKGFPGIMIKSEKPLLVTSEVKLVDPSDLNLKLYEFEWRFTESGEKVRVSLRTGRIIPMPHAAQETYDYKTKSTYKESVKDTKDEEVTEITYKPSHKNI
;
A
#
# COMPACT_ATOMS: atom_id res chain seq x y z
N MET A 1 21.73 -14.12 12.02
CA MET A 1 20.82 -13.85 10.88
C MET A 1 19.85 -12.67 11.16
N ARG A 2 20.34 -11.43 11.35
CA ARG A 2 19.48 -10.24 11.55
C ARG A 2 19.67 -9.12 10.50
N LEU A 3 20.61 -9.30 9.55
CA LEU A 3 20.91 -8.32 8.51
C LEU A 3 19.93 -8.38 7.33
N SER A 4 19.44 -9.57 6.97
CA SER A 4 18.51 -9.74 5.84
C SER A 4 17.14 -9.07 6.05
N ALA A 5 16.73 -8.85 7.30
CA ALA A 5 15.46 -8.20 7.61
C ALA A 5 15.48 -6.67 7.44
N ARG A 6 16.68 -6.04 7.36
CA ARG A 6 16.83 -4.59 7.15
C ARG A 6 16.94 -4.21 5.65
N LEU A 7 17.32 -5.15 4.79
CA LEU A 7 17.50 -4.92 3.35
C LEU A 7 16.24 -5.18 2.51
N LEU A 8 15.18 -5.68 3.14
CA LEU A 8 13.90 -5.94 2.51
C LEU A 8 12.89 -4.94 3.07
N CYS A 9 12.47 -3.97 2.25
CA CYS A 9 11.26 -3.20 2.52
C CYS A 9 10.16 -4.22 2.80
N LYS A 10 9.63 -4.25 4.02
CA LYS A 10 8.47 -5.10 4.29
C LYS A 10 7.37 -4.55 3.40
N VAL A 11 6.68 -5.41 2.65
CA VAL A 11 5.50 -5.02 1.86
C VAL A 11 4.49 -4.24 2.73
N GLY A 12 4.46 -4.54 4.03
CA GLY A 12 3.68 -3.79 5.03
C GLY A 12 4.06 -2.31 5.19
N ASP A 13 5.31 -1.91 4.94
CA ASP A 13 5.71 -0.50 5.00
C ASP A 13 5.24 0.25 3.75
N LEU A 14 5.22 -0.41 2.58
CA LEU A 14 4.64 0.14 1.35
C LEU A 14 3.12 0.27 1.45
N THR A 15 2.42 -0.65 2.12
CA THR A 15 0.96 -0.52 2.33
C THR A 15 0.60 0.59 3.31
N LYS A 16 1.46 0.86 4.30
CA LYS A 16 1.30 2.02 5.21
C LYS A 16 1.46 3.35 4.50
N GLN A 17 2.35 3.46 3.50
CA GLN A 17 2.59 4.72 2.78
C GLN A 17 1.35 5.31 2.12
N TYR A 18 0.38 4.47 1.74
CA TYR A 18 -0.88 4.91 1.10
C TYR A 18 -2.00 5.24 2.09
N SER A 19 -1.82 4.93 3.38
CA SER A 19 -2.76 5.26 4.43
C SER A 19 -2.18 6.36 5.29
N ASN A 20 -2.84 7.52 5.38
CA ASN A 20 -2.54 8.53 6.41
C ASN A 20 -2.88 8.06 7.83
N LEU A 21 -3.09 6.75 8.01
CA LEU A 21 -3.44 6.16 9.28
C LEU A 21 -2.18 5.95 10.11
N PRO A 22 -2.19 6.30 11.41
CA PRO A 22 -1.08 6.02 12.30
C PRO A 22 -0.73 4.53 12.31
N GLU A 23 0.57 4.18 12.35
CA GLU A 23 1.00 2.78 12.44
C GLU A 23 0.39 2.07 13.66
N SER A 24 0.21 2.80 14.75
CA SER A 24 -0.45 2.31 15.96
C SER A 24 -1.91 1.91 15.72
N TYR A 25 -2.62 2.61 14.82
CA TYR A 25 -3.99 2.29 14.43
C TYR A 25 -4.03 1.00 13.61
N ILE A 26 -3.22 0.90 12.55
CA ILE A 26 -3.18 -0.29 11.67
C ILE A 26 -2.78 -1.54 12.47
N LYS A 27 -1.79 -1.40 13.35
CA LYS A 27 -1.36 -2.50 14.22
C LYS A 27 -2.50 -2.96 15.14
N ARG A 28 -3.23 -2.01 15.74
CA ARG A 28 -4.37 -2.28 16.62
C ARG A 28 -5.54 -2.92 15.87
N SER A 29 -5.85 -2.45 14.66
CA SER A 29 -6.94 -2.99 13.85
C SER A 29 -6.69 -4.44 13.43
N MET A 30 -5.43 -4.76 13.11
CA MET A 30 -5.02 -6.12 12.73
C MET A 30 -4.84 -7.06 13.92
N GLU A 31 -4.55 -6.53 15.11
CA GLU A 31 -4.10 -7.32 16.24
C GLU A 31 -5.17 -8.35 16.68
N GLN A 32 -4.79 -9.62 16.62
CA GLN A 32 -5.60 -10.74 17.11
C GLN A 32 -4.84 -11.47 18.20
N VAL A 33 -5.15 -11.15 19.46
CA VAL A 33 -4.54 -11.80 20.63
C VAL A 33 -5.47 -12.89 21.15
N TYR A 34 -4.96 -14.12 21.19
CA TYR A 34 -5.68 -15.27 21.72
C TYR A 34 -5.51 -15.40 23.23
N TYR A 35 -4.31 -15.09 23.73
CA TYR A 35 -4.01 -15.16 25.16
C TYR A 35 -2.95 -14.12 25.55
N ARG A 36 -3.19 -13.42 26.66
CA ARG A 36 -2.22 -12.54 27.32
C ARG A 36 -1.89 -13.15 28.67
N TYR A 37 -0.60 -13.31 28.95
CA TYR A 37 -0.18 -13.72 30.29
C TYR A 37 -0.55 -12.62 31.30
N PRO A 38 -0.91 -12.97 32.55
CA PRO A 38 -1.22 -11.98 33.58
C PRO A 38 -0.05 -11.04 33.84
N LYS A 39 -0.34 -9.83 34.31
CA LYS A 39 0.69 -8.87 34.69
C LYS A 39 1.24 -9.25 36.07
N GLY A 40 2.50 -9.62 36.14
CA GLY A 40 3.19 -9.91 37.40
C GLY A 40 4.65 -10.26 37.15
N ILE A 41 5.49 -10.15 38.18
CA ILE A 41 6.92 -10.47 38.07
C ILE A 41 7.10 -11.97 37.76
N GLN A 42 6.23 -12.83 38.30
CA GLN A 42 6.27 -14.27 38.03
C GLN A 42 5.87 -14.68 36.59
N TYR A 43 5.24 -13.79 35.82
CA TYR A 43 4.74 -14.11 34.49
C TYR A 43 5.62 -13.53 33.39
N PHE A 44 5.82 -14.29 32.31
CA PHE A 44 6.45 -13.76 31.12
C PHE A 44 5.55 -12.71 30.47
N LYS A 45 6.13 -11.57 30.09
CA LYS A 45 5.49 -10.53 29.26
C LYS A 45 5.35 -10.99 27.80
N LYS A 46 4.64 -12.10 27.59
CA LYS A 46 4.40 -12.72 26.28
C LYS A 46 2.91 -12.64 25.94
N GLU A 47 2.62 -12.71 24.65
CA GLU A 47 1.26 -12.77 24.14
C GLU A 47 1.20 -13.85 23.07
N VAL A 48 0.18 -14.70 23.13
CA VAL A 48 -0.13 -15.64 22.06
C VAL A 48 -1.05 -14.91 21.09
N LYS A 49 -0.48 -14.52 19.95
CA LYS A 49 -1.21 -13.76 18.92
C LYS A 49 -0.95 -14.26 17.53
N ARG A 50 -1.84 -13.92 16.61
CA ARG A 50 -1.68 -14.20 15.19
C ARG A 50 -0.45 -13.46 14.65
N ARG A 51 0.43 -14.19 13.97
CA ARG A 51 1.66 -13.63 13.37
C ARG A 51 1.61 -13.62 11.84
N LYS A 52 0.79 -14.48 11.24
CA LYS A 52 0.68 -14.66 9.80
C LYS A 52 -0.70 -14.19 9.36
N TYR A 53 -0.74 -13.20 8.49
CA TYR A 53 -1.96 -12.69 7.88
C TYR A 53 -1.90 -12.95 6.38
N HIS A 54 -3.05 -13.21 5.78
CA HIS A 54 -3.23 -13.30 4.35
C HIS A 54 -3.63 -11.91 3.86
N PHE A 55 -2.80 -11.31 3.00
CA PHE A 55 -3.06 -10.02 2.40
C PHE A 55 -3.54 -10.24 0.97
N SER A 56 -4.80 -9.87 0.72
CA SER A 56 -5.52 -10.03 -0.53
C SER A 56 -5.82 -8.63 -1.12
N GLU A 57 -7.04 -8.42 -1.64
CA GLU A 57 -7.55 -7.13 -2.11
C GLU A 57 -7.90 -6.17 -0.96
N HIS A 58 -8.28 -6.70 0.21
CA HIS A 58 -8.80 -5.88 1.32
C HIS A 58 -7.69 -5.27 2.18
N ARG A 59 -7.92 -4.03 2.64
CA ARG A 59 -6.96 -3.31 3.48
C ARG A 59 -7.00 -3.85 4.91
N PRO A 60 -5.88 -3.80 5.66
CA PRO A 60 -5.79 -4.47 6.96
C PRO A 60 -6.72 -3.93 8.08
N TRP A 61 -7.33 -2.76 7.87
CA TRP A 61 -8.27 -2.14 8.80
C TRP A 61 -9.75 -2.31 8.42
N THR A 62 -10.08 -3.05 7.34
CA THR A 62 -11.47 -3.26 6.92
C THR A 62 -12.08 -4.53 7.53
N ALA A 63 -13.41 -4.61 7.52
CA ALA A 63 -14.14 -5.74 8.07
C ALA A 63 -13.93 -7.02 7.26
N GLU A 64 -13.87 -6.90 5.94
CA GLU A 64 -13.65 -8.00 5.00
C GLU A 64 -12.27 -8.64 5.23
N PHE A 65 -11.23 -7.83 5.43
CA PHE A 65 -9.90 -8.35 5.79
C PHE A 65 -9.93 -9.14 7.09
N LYS A 66 -10.70 -8.67 8.08
CA LYS A 66 -10.88 -9.34 9.37
C LYS A 66 -11.63 -10.66 9.22
N GLU A 67 -12.63 -10.74 8.35
CA GLU A 67 -13.37 -11.94 8.02
C GLU A 67 -12.50 -12.98 7.28
N GLU A 68 -11.74 -12.54 6.28
CA GLU A 68 -10.78 -13.40 5.58
C GLU A 68 -9.70 -13.96 6.50
N ASN A 69 -9.28 -13.17 7.49
CA ASN A 69 -8.30 -13.53 8.50
C ASN A 69 -8.95 -13.89 9.84
N ALA A 70 -10.17 -14.42 9.83
CA ALA A 70 -10.88 -14.74 11.06
C ALA A 70 -10.08 -15.69 11.99
N PRO A 71 -10.26 -15.59 13.31
CA PRO A 71 -9.72 -16.55 14.26
C PRO A 71 -10.02 -17.99 13.82
N ARG A 72 -9.04 -18.90 13.94
CA ARG A 72 -9.08 -20.31 13.47
C ARG A 72 -9.00 -20.53 11.96
N LYS A 73 -9.21 -19.51 11.11
CA LYS A 73 -8.98 -19.60 9.67
C LYS A 73 -7.47 -19.53 9.38
N GLN A 74 -6.86 -20.67 9.10
CA GLN A 74 -5.45 -20.80 8.72
C GLN A 74 -5.36 -20.81 7.19
N MET A 75 -4.82 -19.75 6.61
CA MET A 75 -4.55 -19.70 5.17
C MET A 75 -3.13 -20.19 4.88
N LYS A 76 -2.95 -20.86 3.75
CA LYS A 76 -1.62 -21.20 3.24
C LYS A 76 -0.83 -19.93 2.98
N LYS A 77 0.45 -19.93 3.33
CA LYS A 77 1.33 -18.78 3.08
C LYS A 77 1.55 -18.66 1.58
N VAL A 78 1.22 -17.50 1.02
CA VAL A 78 1.59 -17.14 -0.34
C VAL A 78 3.04 -16.67 -0.33
N PHE A 79 3.87 -17.28 -1.18
CA PHE A 79 5.25 -16.88 -1.36
C PHE A 79 5.29 -15.84 -2.48
N LEU A 80 5.88 -14.68 -2.17
CA LEU A 80 6.06 -13.59 -3.10
C LEU A 80 7.56 -13.34 -3.26
N GLU A 81 7.95 -12.95 -4.46
CA GLU A 81 9.31 -12.52 -4.74
C GLU A 81 9.61 -11.22 -3.99
N PRO A 82 10.74 -11.14 -3.27
CA PRO A 82 11.13 -9.92 -2.58
C PRO A 82 11.51 -8.85 -3.59
N ILE A 83 10.78 -7.74 -3.58
CA ILE A 83 11.07 -6.58 -4.43
C ILE A 83 11.97 -5.61 -3.66
N ARG A 84 13.16 -5.33 -4.20
CA ARG A 84 14.10 -4.38 -3.60
C ARG A 84 13.61 -2.94 -3.73
N GLU A 85 13.20 -2.56 -4.94
CA GLU A 85 12.73 -1.22 -5.24
C GLU A 85 11.36 -1.31 -5.90
N TRP A 86 10.37 -0.68 -5.26
CA TRP A 86 9.04 -0.60 -5.82
C TRP A 86 9.02 0.37 -7.00
N LYS A 87 8.19 0.04 -7.99
CA LYS A 87 8.39 0.47 -9.36
C LYS A 87 7.12 1.14 -9.94
N ILE A 88 5.93 0.60 -9.64
CA ILE A 88 4.64 1.04 -10.21
C ILE A 88 3.77 1.69 -9.14
N PHE A 89 3.25 2.89 -9.38
CA PHE A 89 2.44 3.64 -8.42
C PHE A 89 1.01 3.86 -8.92
N LYS A 90 0.13 4.24 -8.00
CA LYS A 90 -1.26 4.59 -8.33
C LYS A 90 -1.29 5.74 -9.34
N GLY A 91 -1.99 5.55 -10.46
CA GLY A 91 -2.08 6.54 -11.53
C GLY A 91 -1.10 6.34 -12.68
N ASP A 92 -0.14 5.42 -12.56
CA ASP A 92 0.74 5.10 -13.69
C ASP A 92 -0.05 4.43 -14.81
N ARG A 93 0.34 4.69 -16.06
CA ARG A 93 -0.17 3.94 -17.21
C ARG A 93 0.60 2.63 -17.34
N VAL A 94 -0.13 1.55 -17.43
CA VAL A 94 0.42 0.20 -17.50
C VAL A 94 -0.28 -0.62 -18.57
N GLU A 95 0.40 -1.66 -19.02
CA GLU A 95 -0.14 -2.66 -19.94
C GLU A 95 -0.11 -4.03 -19.30
N ILE A 96 -1.16 -4.81 -19.56
CA ILE A 96 -1.31 -6.19 -19.08
C ILE A 96 -0.62 -7.16 -20.03
N LEU A 97 0.20 -8.07 -19.48
CA LEU A 97 0.93 -9.08 -20.25
C LEU A 97 0.27 -10.45 -20.28
N THR A 98 -0.65 -10.72 -19.35
CA THR A 98 -1.26 -12.04 -19.13
C THR A 98 -2.77 -11.96 -18.90
N GLY A 99 -3.50 -13.03 -19.20
CA GLY A 99 -4.95 -13.12 -18.99
C GLY A 99 -5.78 -12.57 -20.16
N ASP A 100 -7.09 -12.43 -19.92
CA ASP A 100 -8.10 -12.10 -20.94
C ASP A 100 -7.93 -10.69 -21.50
N ASP A 101 -7.41 -9.77 -20.68
CA ASP A 101 -7.17 -8.37 -21.03
C ASP A 101 -5.73 -8.11 -21.52
N LYS A 102 -5.00 -9.14 -21.97
CA LYS A 102 -3.63 -9.00 -22.46
C LYS A 102 -3.52 -7.98 -23.61
N GLY A 103 -2.51 -7.13 -23.54
CA GLY A 103 -2.23 -6.06 -24.49
C GLY A 103 -3.07 -4.80 -24.28
N LYS A 104 -4.04 -4.82 -23.36
CA LYS A 104 -4.79 -3.61 -23.01
C LYS A 104 -3.96 -2.71 -22.12
N GLN A 105 -4.04 -1.42 -22.41
CA GLN A 105 -3.41 -0.37 -21.63
C GLN A 105 -4.45 0.35 -20.79
N GLY A 106 -4.04 0.78 -19.60
CA GLY A 106 -4.91 1.54 -18.72
C GLY A 106 -4.16 2.14 -17.56
N ILE A 107 -4.89 2.87 -16.74
CA ILE A 107 -4.35 3.42 -15.51
C ILE A 107 -4.32 2.29 -14.46
N TRP A 108 -3.22 2.21 -13.70
CA TRP A 108 -3.07 1.28 -12.59
C TRP A 108 -4.23 1.46 -11.60
N LYS A 109 -5.05 0.39 -11.45
CA LYS A 109 -6.40 0.30 -10.82
C LYS A 109 -7.63 0.46 -11.74
N VAL A 110 -7.58 0.16 -13.03
CA VAL A 110 -8.81 0.17 -13.88
C VAL A 110 -8.87 -1.05 -14.81
N LEU A 111 -8.07 -2.08 -14.58
CA LEU A 111 -7.87 -3.18 -15.52
C LEU A 111 -8.03 -4.56 -14.84
N ASN A 112 -8.24 -5.61 -15.66
CA ASN A 112 -8.45 -6.99 -15.25
C ASN A 112 -9.63 -7.17 -14.29
N CYS A 113 -10.85 -6.99 -14.79
CA CYS A 113 -12.04 -7.07 -13.96
C CYS A 113 -12.87 -8.33 -14.19
N GLN A 114 -13.50 -8.82 -13.13
CA GLN A 114 -14.51 -9.88 -13.14
C GLN A 114 -15.87 -9.34 -12.71
N LEU A 115 -16.95 -9.99 -13.12
CA LEU A 115 -18.29 -9.68 -12.64
C LEU A 115 -18.53 -10.40 -11.30
N LYS A 116 -18.74 -9.65 -10.22
CA LYS A 116 -19.15 -10.15 -8.90
C LYS A 116 -20.63 -9.80 -8.67
N LYS A 117 -21.38 -10.74 -8.11
CA LYS A 117 -22.77 -10.55 -7.73
C LYS A 117 -22.84 -10.07 -6.28
N ILE A 118 -23.49 -8.93 -6.02
CA ILE A 118 -23.59 -8.31 -4.69
C ILE A 118 -25.05 -8.16 -4.27
N GLY A 119 -25.31 -8.30 -2.97
CA GLY A 119 -26.60 -8.01 -2.35
C GLY A 119 -27.70 -9.03 -2.65
N TRP A 120 -27.36 -10.26 -3.03
CA TRP A 120 -28.35 -11.29 -3.32
C TRP A 120 -29.20 -11.64 -2.08
N SER A 121 -30.53 -11.71 -2.27
CA SER A 121 -31.49 -12.13 -1.25
C SER A 121 -32.64 -12.89 -1.88
N LYS A 122 -33.45 -13.60 -1.09
CA LYS A 122 -34.56 -14.46 -1.58
C LYS A 122 -35.59 -13.71 -2.45
N GLY A 123 -35.77 -12.40 -2.24
CA GLY A 123 -36.65 -11.52 -3.02
C GLY A 123 -35.94 -10.54 -3.94
N PHE A 124 -34.60 -10.55 -3.99
CA PHE A 124 -33.83 -9.62 -4.82
C PHE A 124 -32.72 -10.36 -5.56
N PRO A 125 -32.75 -10.39 -6.91
CA PRO A 125 -31.82 -11.18 -7.68
C PRO A 125 -30.37 -10.71 -7.56
N GLY A 126 -30.06 -9.60 -6.90
CA GLY A 126 -28.70 -9.06 -6.73
C GLY A 126 -28.26 -8.19 -7.90
N ILE A 127 -27.22 -7.39 -7.70
CA ILE A 127 -26.63 -6.52 -8.74
C ILE A 127 -25.29 -7.10 -9.16
N MET A 128 -25.04 -7.15 -10.47
CA MET A 128 -23.75 -7.52 -11.02
C MET A 128 -22.85 -6.28 -11.07
N ILE A 129 -21.72 -6.34 -10.38
CA ILE A 129 -20.73 -5.26 -10.32
C ILE A 129 -19.42 -5.76 -10.89
N LYS A 130 -18.78 -4.93 -11.72
CA LYS A 130 -17.44 -5.18 -12.25
C LYS A 130 -16.42 -4.88 -11.16
N SER A 131 -15.72 -5.91 -10.68
CA SER A 131 -14.69 -5.85 -9.64
C SER A 131 -13.33 -6.14 -10.25
N GLU A 132 -12.34 -5.29 -9.99
CA GLU A 132 -10.95 -5.52 -10.38
C GLU A 132 -10.33 -6.73 -9.67
N LYS A 133 -9.36 -7.36 -10.33
CA LYS A 133 -8.49 -8.40 -9.76
C LYS A 133 -7.05 -7.91 -9.67
N PRO A 134 -6.33 -8.24 -8.59
CA PRO A 134 -4.92 -7.91 -8.48
C PRO A 134 -4.11 -8.67 -9.54
N LEU A 135 -3.06 -8.00 -10.04
CA LEU A 135 -2.06 -8.57 -10.93
C LEU A 135 -0.67 -8.48 -10.28
N LEU A 136 0.21 -9.41 -10.61
CA LEU A 136 1.58 -9.45 -10.11
C LEU A 136 2.45 -8.41 -10.83
N VAL A 137 3.04 -7.50 -10.06
CA VAL A 137 3.88 -6.40 -10.57
C VAL A 137 5.16 -6.87 -11.25
N THR A 138 5.68 -8.06 -10.91
CA THR A 138 6.95 -8.55 -11.45
C THR A 138 6.82 -9.15 -12.85
N SER A 139 5.72 -9.85 -13.15
CA SER A 139 5.58 -10.63 -14.38
C SER A 139 4.34 -10.31 -15.23
N GLU A 140 3.26 -9.80 -14.63
CA GLU A 140 1.97 -9.68 -15.32
C GLU A 140 1.68 -8.28 -15.84
N VAL A 141 2.43 -7.28 -15.38
CA VAL A 141 2.22 -5.86 -15.71
C VAL A 141 3.53 -5.17 -16.04
N LYS A 142 3.50 -4.27 -17.02
CA LYS A 142 4.64 -3.41 -17.36
C LYS A 142 4.21 -1.95 -17.52
N LEU A 143 5.16 -1.05 -17.27
CA LEU A 143 4.94 0.40 -17.31
C LEU A 143 4.92 0.91 -18.76
N VAL A 144 4.06 1.89 -19.02
CA VAL A 144 3.95 2.62 -20.29
C VAL A 144 4.34 4.10 -20.06
N ASP A 145 5.09 4.66 -21.00
CA ASP A 145 5.78 5.94 -21.04
C ASP A 145 4.82 6.82 -21.82
N PRO A 146 4.24 7.83 -21.16
CA PRO A 146 3.25 8.68 -21.78
C PRO A 146 3.80 9.46 -22.99
N SER A 147 5.13 9.55 -23.13
CA SER A 147 5.80 10.35 -24.15
C SER A 147 6.07 9.60 -25.46
N ASP A 148 5.96 8.27 -25.47
CA ASP A 148 6.14 7.50 -26.72
C ASP A 148 4.81 7.36 -27.45
N LEU A 149 4.75 7.85 -28.68
CA LEU A 149 3.61 7.69 -29.60
C LEU A 149 3.28 6.22 -29.86
N ASN A 150 4.28 5.33 -29.77
CA ASN A 150 4.08 3.90 -29.96
C ASN A 150 3.69 3.14 -28.69
N LEU A 151 3.57 3.83 -27.54
CA LEU A 151 3.10 3.32 -26.25
C LEU A 151 3.63 1.90 -25.91
N LYS A 152 4.91 1.60 -26.21
CA LYS A 152 5.43 0.23 -26.07
C LYS A 152 5.62 -0.17 -24.59
N LEU A 153 5.95 -1.43 -24.35
CA LEU A 153 6.38 -1.90 -23.04
C LEU A 153 7.87 -1.55 -22.83
N TYR A 154 8.26 -1.03 -21.66
CA TYR A 154 9.70 -0.83 -21.37
C TYR A 154 10.09 -1.22 -19.97
N GLU A 155 11.37 -1.55 -19.89
CA GLU A 155 12.11 -1.68 -18.65
C GLU A 155 12.60 -0.31 -18.22
N PHE A 156 12.64 -0.12 -16.91
CA PHE A 156 13.07 1.13 -16.31
C PHE A 156 14.00 0.90 -15.15
N GLU A 157 14.83 1.90 -14.93
CA GLU A 157 15.82 1.96 -13.87
C GLU A 157 15.59 3.20 -13.01
N TRP A 158 15.97 3.09 -11.75
CA TRP A 158 16.05 4.25 -10.88
C TRP A 158 17.39 4.95 -11.09
N ARG A 159 17.35 6.24 -11.40
CA ARG A 159 18.53 7.10 -11.51
C ARG A 159 18.36 8.34 -10.64
N PHE A 160 19.44 9.06 -10.41
CA PHE A 160 19.42 10.34 -9.70
C PHE A 160 19.60 11.48 -10.70
N THR A 161 18.82 12.53 -10.54
CA THR A 161 19.03 13.80 -11.25
C THR A 161 20.23 14.53 -10.63
N GLU A 162 20.69 15.58 -11.31
CA GLU A 162 21.72 16.49 -10.78
C GLU A 162 21.31 17.17 -9.46
N SER A 163 20.00 17.38 -9.26
CA SER A 163 19.43 17.87 -8.00
C SER A 163 19.41 16.83 -6.87
N GLY A 164 19.82 15.58 -7.14
CA GLY A 164 19.82 14.48 -6.18
C GLY A 164 18.46 13.80 -6.01
N GLU A 165 17.47 14.12 -6.85
CA GLU A 165 16.15 13.50 -6.81
C GLU A 165 16.17 12.12 -7.49
N LYS A 166 15.57 11.13 -6.83
CA LYS A 166 15.47 9.78 -7.37
C LYS A 166 14.31 9.69 -8.35
N VAL A 167 14.61 9.46 -9.63
CA VAL A 167 13.63 9.42 -10.72
C VAL A 167 13.67 8.09 -11.48
N ARG A 168 12.54 7.71 -12.06
CA ARG A 168 12.44 6.53 -12.93
C ARG A 168 12.81 6.94 -14.35
N VAL A 169 13.74 6.23 -14.98
CA VAL A 169 14.18 6.50 -16.35
C VAL A 169 13.90 5.29 -17.22
N SER A 170 13.25 5.54 -18.36
CA SER A 170 13.00 4.51 -19.38
C SER A 170 14.31 4.13 -20.07
N LEU A 171 14.63 2.83 -20.12
CA LEU A 171 15.86 2.36 -20.75
C LEU A 171 15.91 2.60 -22.26
N ARG A 172 14.75 2.61 -22.92
CA ARG A 172 14.67 2.73 -24.38
C ARG A 172 14.70 4.20 -24.84
N THR A 173 13.93 5.07 -24.20
CA THR A 173 13.82 6.49 -24.59
C THR A 173 14.78 7.38 -23.82
N GLY A 174 15.36 6.91 -22.71
CA GLY A 174 16.18 7.71 -21.80
C GLY A 174 15.39 8.80 -21.06
N ARG A 175 14.06 8.84 -21.21
CA ARG A 175 13.20 9.87 -20.62
C ARG A 175 12.85 9.54 -19.17
N ILE A 176 12.67 10.61 -18.41
CA ILE A 176 12.19 10.53 -17.03
C ILE A 176 10.68 10.28 -17.05
N ILE A 177 10.26 9.23 -16.34
CA ILE A 177 8.85 8.93 -16.08
C ILE A 177 8.51 9.53 -14.72
N PRO A 178 7.75 10.64 -14.67
CA PRO A 178 7.43 11.30 -13.43
C PRO A 178 6.59 10.39 -12.52
N MET A 179 6.64 10.62 -11.21
CA MET A 179 5.69 9.99 -10.30
C MET A 179 4.31 10.63 -10.52
N PRO A 180 3.23 9.85 -10.70
CA PRO A 180 1.90 10.40 -10.90
C PRO A 180 1.41 11.09 -9.63
N HIS A 181 0.67 12.20 -9.75
CA HIS A 181 0.06 12.89 -8.60
C HIS A 181 -0.83 11.97 -7.78
N ALA A 182 -1.51 11.01 -8.43
CA ALA A 182 -2.35 10.02 -7.76
C ALA A 182 -1.55 9.09 -6.81
N ALA A 183 -0.22 9.01 -6.92
CA ALA A 183 0.62 8.30 -5.97
C ALA A 183 0.73 9.00 -4.61
N GLN A 184 0.56 10.34 -4.60
CA GLN A 184 0.56 11.15 -3.38
C GLN A 184 -0.81 11.16 -2.70
N GLU A 185 -1.84 10.60 -3.33
CA GLU A 185 -3.17 10.48 -2.74
C GLU A 185 -3.13 9.53 -1.54
N THR A 186 -3.87 9.92 -0.52
CA THR A 186 -3.93 9.25 0.76
C THR A 186 -5.35 8.75 1.02
N TYR A 187 -5.56 8.07 2.15
CA TYR A 187 -6.90 7.61 2.53
C TYR A 187 -7.87 8.78 2.75
N ASP A 188 -7.41 9.85 3.40
CA ASP A 188 -8.27 10.98 3.79
C ASP A 188 -8.34 12.08 2.72
N TYR A 189 -7.22 12.34 2.02
CA TYR A 189 -7.12 13.47 1.10
C TYR A 189 -6.57 13.08 -0.27
N LYS A 190 -7.15 13.68 -1.32
CA LYS A 190 -6.62 13.57 -2.69
C LYS A 190 -5.32 14.37 -2.86
N THR A 191 -5.33 15.63 -2.42
CA THR A 191 -4.16 16.50 -2.44
C THR A 191 -4.06 17.24 -1.11
N LYS A 192 -2.81 17.52 -0.68
CA LYS A 192 -2.55 18.26 0.57
C LYS A 192 -3.21 19.64 0.56
N SER A 193 -3.27 20.28 -0.61
CA SER A 193 -3.89 21.60 -0.81
C SER A 193 -5.41 21.63 -0.59
N THR A 194 -6.08 20.48 -0.62
CA THR A 194 -7.54 20.40 -0.41
C THR A 194 -7.89 20.17 1.06
N TYR A 195 -6.89 20.10 1.94
CA TYR A 195 -7.11 20.01 3.37
C TYR A 195 -7.89 21.24 3.87
N LYS A 196 -8.89 21.00 4.70
CA LYS A 196 -9.64 22.05 5.40
C LYS A 196 -9.43 21.85 6.89
N GLU A 197 -8.89 22.87 7.55
CA GLU A 197 -8.64 22.86 8.98
C GLU A 197 -9.95 22.74 9.77
N SER A 198 -9.95 21.84 10.75
CA SER A 198 -10.99 21.68 11.76
C SER A 198 -10.68 22.56 12.96
N VAL A 199 -11.71 22.89 13.75
CA VAL A 199 -11.58 23.66 15.00
C VAL A 199 -10.63 22.99 16.01
N LYS A 200 -10.45 21.67 15.90
CA LYS A 200 -9.55 20.89 16.78
C LYS A 200 -8.14 20.72 16.23
N ASP A 201 -7.85 21.23 15.05
CA ASP A 201 -6.54 21.10 14.44
C ASP A 201 -5.64 22.25 14.89
N THR A 202 -4.37 21.94 15.11
CA THR A 202 -3.35 22.94 15.42
C THR A 202 -2.95 23.69 14.14
N LYS A 203 -2.83 25.02 14.23
CA LYS A 203 -2.40 25.85 13.10
C LYS A 203 -0.92 25.68 12.82
N ASP A 204 -0.53 25.90 11.57
CA ASP A 204 0.88 25.75 11.12
C ASP A 204 1.84 26.65 11.92
N GLU A 205 1.42 27.88 12.23
CA GLU A 205 2.19 28.84 13.02
C GLU A 205 2.52 28.31 14.43
N GLU A 206 1.57 27.65 15.09
CA GLU A 206 1.76 27.07 16.43
C GLU A 206 2.62 25.79 16.39
N VAL A 207 2.52 25.01 15.31
CA VAL A 207 3.30 23.77 15.15
C VAL A 207 4.77 24.06 14.84
N THR A 208 5.05 25.11 14.08
CA THR A 208 6.41 25.49 13.68
C THR A 208 7.16 26.27 14.77
N GLU A 209 6.46 26.71 15.82
CA GLU A 209 7.06 27.40 16.95
C GLU A 209 8.04 26.49 17.73
N ILE A 210 9.32 26.87 17.73
CA ILE A 210 10.37 26.15 18.48
C ILE A 210 10.33 26.57 19.95
N THR A 211 9.56 25.83 20.75
CA THR A 211 9.43 26.05 22.19
C THR A 211 10.52 25.37 23.03
N TYR A 212 11.25 24.42 22.44
CA TYR A 212 12.29 23.66 23.14
C TYR A 212 13.53 24.50 23.41
N LYS A 213 13.89 24.63 24.70
CA LYS A 213 15.14 25.24 25.15
C LYS A 213 16.04 24.13 25.72
N PRO A 214 17.17 23.79 25.06
CA PRO A 214 18.05 22.74 25.55
C PRO A 214 18.62 23.12 26.92
N SER A 215 18.48 22.23 27.91
CA SER A 215 18.96 22.41 29.28
C SER A 215 19.45 21.08 29.83
N HIS A 216 20.47 21.09 30.69
CA HIS A 216 21.06 19.90 31.31
C HIS A 216 20.22 19.31 32.46
N LYS A 217 19.01 19.82 32.68
CA LYS A 217 18.08 19.30 33.69
C LYS A 217 17.18 18.25 33.05
N ASN A 218 17.31 17.00 33.49
CA ASN A 218 16.30 15.98 33.22
C ASN A 218 15.03 16.33 34.02
N ILE A 219 13.89 16.43 33.36
CA ILE A 219 12.56 16.51 33.96
C ILE A 219 12.18 15.13 34.49
#